data_AF-A0A662SF64-F1
#
_entry.id   AF-A0A662SF64-F1
#
_cell.length_a   1.000
_cell.length_b   1.000
_cell.length_c   1.000
_cell.angle_alpha   90.00
_cell.angle_beta   90.00
_cell.angle_gamma   90.00
#
_symmetry.space_group_name_H-M   'P 1'
#
loop_
_entity.id
_entity.type
_entity.pdbx_description
1 polymer ?
#
loop_
_entity_poly.entity_id
_entity_poly.type
_entity_poly.pdbx_seq_one_letter_code
_entity_poly.pdbx_strand_id
1 'polypeptide(L)'
;MSRLKVLIITEKPRVAERIAKILSAGKIEKVNVGKVETYSFISDNDECFVVPASGHVVELDFPGKEWFYPIIMEPNDLIYRKIRGKGKYL
;
A
#
# COMPACT_ATOMS: atom_id res chain seq x y z
N MET A 1 -20.01 11.76 19.70
CA MET A 1 -19.41 11.70 18.35
C MET A 1 -18.88 10.28 18.13
N SER A 2 -19.18 9.64 17.00
CA SER A 2 -18.56 8.35 16.64
C SER A 2 -17.11 8.56 16.25
N ARG A 3 -16.24 7.66 16.67
CA ARG A 3 -14.83 7.61 16.27
C ARG A 3 -14.72 7.29 14.77
N LEU A 4 -14.02 8.10 13.98
CA LEU A 4 -13.72 7.72 12.60
C LEU A 4 -12.45 6.88 12.54
N LYS A 5 -12.36 6.03 11.52
CA LYS A 5 -11.15 5.28 11.18
C LYS A 5 -10.54 5.87 9.92
N VAL A 6 -9.29 6.29 10.02
CA VAL A 6 -8.54 6.94 8.94
C VAL A 6 -7.41 6.02 8.49
N LEU A 7 -7.36 5.72 7.19
CA LEU A 7 -6.28 4.95 6.58
C LEU A 7 -5.35 5.88 5.79
N ILE A 8 -4.08 5.90 6.16
CA ILE A 8 -3.02 6.67 5.52
C ILE A 8 -2.09 5.67 4.82
N ILE A 9 -2.03 5.73 3.49
CA ILE A 9 -1.18 4.85 2.69
C ILE A 9 0.09 5.58 2.29
N THR A 10 1.23 4.92 2.47
CA THR A 10 2.55 5.45 2.12
C THR A 10 3.28 4.50 1.18
N GLU A 11 4.29 5.00 0.46
CA GLU A 11 5.01 4.16 -0.51
C GLU A 11 5.92 3.11 0.16
N LYS A 12 6.63 3.46 1.24
CA LYS A 12 7.70 2.64 1.83
C LYS A 12 7.51 2.46 3.34
N PRO A 13 7.91 1.30 3.92
CA PRO A 13 7.80 1.06 5.38
C PRO A 13 8.41 2.15 6.26
N ARG A 14 9.62 2.62 5.93
CA ARG A 14 10.29 3.70 6.67
C ARG A 14 9.53 5.04 6.61
N VAL A 15 8.75 5.28 5.56
CA VAL A 15 7.92 6.49 5.43
C VAL A 15 6.68 6.37 6.32
N ALA A 16 6.02 5.20 6.34
CA ALA A 16 4.91 4.92 7.24
C ALA A 16 5.28 5.19 8.70
N GLU A 17 6.40 4.64 9.16
CA GLU A 17 6.88 4.83 10.53
C GLU A 17 7.13 6.30 10.85
N ARG A 18 7.83 7.03 9.96
CA ARG A 18 8.16 8.44 10.17
C ARG A 18 6.91 9.30 10.24
N ILE A 19 5.95 9.10 9.32
CA ILE A 19 4.69 9.83 9.31
C ILE A 19 3.91 9.55 10.60
N ALA A 20 3.78 8.28 10.99
CA ALA A 20 3.08 7.91 12.21
C ALA A 20 3.72 8.57 13.44
N LYS A 21 5.06 8.56 13.57
CA LYS A 21 5.78 9.22 14.67
C LYS A 21 5.53 10.72 14.72
N ILE A 22 5.58 11.40 13.58
CA ILE A 22 5.39 12.86 13.52
C ILE A 22 3.94 13.22 13.91
N LEU A 23 2.95 12.56 13.30
CA LEU A 23 1.54 12.88 13.53
C LEU A 23 1.05 12.54 14.94
N SER A 24 1.68 11.58 15.60
CA SER A 24 1.32 11.14 16.97
C SER A 24 2.18 11.77 18.07
N ALA A 25 3.10 12.69 17.74
CA ALA A 25 4.13 13.18 18.66
C ALA A 25 4.91 12.04 19.35
N GLY A 26 5.24 10.99 18.58
CA GLY A 26 5.98 9.80 19.01
C GLY A 26 5.13 8.69 19.65
N LYS A 27 3.83 8.91 19.88
CA LYS A 27 2.92 7.95 20.52
C LYS A 27 2.24 7.03 19.50
N ILE A 28 3.01 6.12 18.93
CA ILE A 28 2.51 5.11 17.99
C ILE A 28 2.39 3.74 18.67
N GLU A 29 1.38 2.97 18.26
CA GLU A 29 1.32 1.52 18.46
C GLU A 29 1.72 0.81 17.16
N LYS A 30 2.50 -0.27 17.27
CA LYS A 30 2.86 -1.09 16.12
C LYS A 30 1.88 -2.25 16.01
N VAL A 31 1.18 -2.34 14.89
CA VAL A 31 0.18 -3.37 14.60
C VAL A 31 0.66 -4.19 13.40
N ASN A 32 0.68 -5.51 13.53
CA ASN A 32 1.00 -6.39 12.40
C ASN A 32 -0.30 -6.83 11.72
N VAL A 33 -0.50 -6.42 10.47
CA VAL A 33 -1.60 -6.91 9.63
C VAL A 33 -1.03 -7.92 8.65
N GLY A 34 -1.19 -9.21 8.97
CA GLY A 34 -0.53 -10.30 8.25
C GLY A 34 0.99 -10.19 8.33
N LYS A 35 1.65 -9.86 7.22
CA LYS A 35 3.12 -9.69 7.12
C LYS A 35 3.55 -8.22 6.94
N VAL A 36 2.61 -7.28 7.07
CA VAL A 36 2.86 -5.85 6.87
C VAL A 36 2.86 -5.14 8.23
N GLU A 37 3.97 -4.48 8.54
CA GLU A 37 4.07 -3.61 9.70
C GLU A 37 3.23 -2.34 9.46
N THR A 38 2.25 -2.13 10.34
CA THR A 38 1.33 -0.99 10.35
C THR A 38 1.51 -0.23 11.65
N TYR A 39 1.19 1.07 11.64
CA TYR A 39 1.26 1.91 12.83
C TYR A 39 -0.09 2.55 13.10
N SER A 40 -0.58 2.48 14.33
CA SER A 40 -1.80 3.14 14.75
C SER A 40 -1.53 4.23 15.78
N PHE A 41 -2.37 5.26 15.78
CA PHE A 41 -2.37 6.31 16.79
C PHE A 41 -3.74 7.01 16.82
N ILE A 42 -3.97 7.80 17.86
CA ILE A 42 -5.19 8.59 18.02
C ILE A 42 -4.89 10.06 17.71
N SER A 43 -5.71 10.67 16.86
CA SER A 43 -5.66 12.11 16.52
C SER A 43 -7.04 12.70 16.66
N ASP A 44 -7.22 13.71 17.51
CA ASP A 44 -8.52 14.41 17.68
C ASP A 44 -9.73 13.48 17.85
N ASN A 45 -9.52 12.43 18.64
CA ASN A 45 -10.44 11.33 18.89
C ASN A 45 -10.56 10.29 17.77
N ASP A 46 -10.06 10.51 16.55
CA ASP A 46 -10.07 9.53 15.46
C ASP A 46 -8.95 8.49 15.58
N GLU A 47 -9.21 7.29 15.06
CA GLU A 47 -8.25 6.19 15.01
C GLU A 47 -7.56 6.19 13.64
N CYS A 48 -6.26 6.48 13.63
CA CYS A 48 -5.47 6.55 12.41
C CYS A 48 -4.62 5.29 12.25
N PHE A 49 -4.51 4.78 11.02
CA PHE A 49 -3.65 3.68 10.62
C PHE A 49 -2.73 4.13 9.49
N VAL A 50 -1.42 3.96 9.65
CA VAL A 50 -0.41 4.27 8.62
C VAL A 50 0.19 2.98 8.09
N VAL A 51 -0.02 2.71 6.80
CA VAL A 51 0.33 1.44 6.15
C VAL A 51 1.24 1.70 4.93
N PRO A 52 2.30 0.91 4.72
CA PRO A 52 3.09 0.98 3.50
C PRO A 52 2.53 0.07 2.38
N ALA A 53 2.33 0.62 1.18
CA ALA A 53 2.07 -0.14 -0.06
C ALA A 53 3.30 -0.95 -0.53
N SER A 54 4.49 -0.56 -0.03
CA SER A 54 5.78 -1.18 -0.31
C SER A 54 6.13 -1.19 -1.79
N GLY A 55 5.87 -0.10 -2.51
CA GLY A 55 6.00 -0.02 -3.98
C GLY A 55 4.65 -0.04 -4.70
N HIS A 56 4.69 -0.11 -6.03
CA HIS A 56 3.52 -0.33 -6.88
C HIS A 56 2.65 -1.53 -6.43
N VAL A 57 1.33 -1.39 -6.47
CA VAL A 57 0.39 -2.46 -6.10
C VAL A 57 0.03 -3.32 -7.33
N VAL A 58 0.05 -2.70 -8.51
CA VAL A 58 -0.20 -3.32 -9.81
C VAL A 58 0.88 -2.89 -10.81
N GLU A 59 1.06 -3.70 -11.84
CA GLU A 59 1.90 -3.41 -13.01
C GLU A 59 1.06 -3.52 -14.29
N LEU A 60 1.47 -2.80 -15.34
CA LEU A 60 0.92 -3.01 -16.68
C LEU A 60 1.57 -4.25 -17.28
N ASP A 61 0.76 -5.12 -17.85
CA ASP A 61 1.22 -6.33 -18.54
C ASP A 61 0.35 -6.58 -19.78
N PHE A 62 0.88 -7.38 -20.69
CA PHE A 62 0.16 -7.81 -21.86
C PHE A 62 -1.02 -8.74 -21.47
N PRO A 63 -2.15 -8.68 -22.19
CA PRO A 63 -3.24 -9.64 -22.01
C PRO A 63 -2.80 -11.04 -22.44
N GLY A 64 -3.37 -12.07 -21.82
CA GLY A 64 -3.05 -13.47 -22.16
C GLY A 64 -1.76 -14.03 -21.54
N LYS A 65 -1.47 -15.30 -21.78
CA LYS A 65 -0.25 -15.97 -21.30
C LYS A 65 0.72 -16.31 -22.44
N GLU A 66 0.32 -16.04 -23.68
CA GLU A 66 1.09 -16.37 -24.87
C GLU A 66 2.14 -15.30 -25.13
N TRP A 67 3.27 -15.71 -25.71
CA TRP A 67 4.33 -14.80 -26.08
C TRP A 67 4.04 -14.20 -27.46
N PHE A 68 4.20 -12.89 -27.60
CA PHE A 68 4.11 -12.18 -28.86
C PHE A 68 5.08 -10.99 -28.89
N TYR A 69 5.31 -10.44 -30.08
CA TYR A 69 6.18 -9.28 -30.25
C TYR A 69 5.51 -8.00 -29.71
N PRO A 70 6.13 -7.30 -28.75
CA PRO A 70 5.55 -6.12 -28.10
C PRO A 70 5.15 -4.97 -29.03
N ILE A 71 5.80 -4.85 -30.20
CA ILE A 71 5.56 -3.77 -31.17
C ILE A 71 4.15 -3.83 -31.80
N ILE A 72 3.44 -4.94 -31.63
CA ILE A 72 2.16 -5.20 -32.29
C ILE A 72 0.96 -4.69 -31.46
N MET A 73 1.17 -4.21 -30.22
CA MET A 73 0.09 -3.83 -29.32
C MET A 73 0.13 -2.36 -28.93
N GLU A 74 -1.04 -1.72 -28.95
CA GLU A 74 -1.20 -0.34 -28.49
C GLU A 74 -1.19 -0.27 -26.97
N PRO A 75 -0.65 0.81 -26.35
CA PRO A 75 -0.62 0.95 -24.89
C PRO A 75 -1.98 0.82 -24.20
N ASN A 76 -3.07 1.19 -24.90
CA ASN A 76 -4.43 1.11 -24.38
C ASN A 76 -4.96 -0.34 -24.24
N ASP A 77 -4.32 -1.31 -24.88
CA ASP A 77 -4.71 -2.73 -24.82
C ASP A 77 -4.00 -3.49 -23.68
N LEU A 78 -3.09 -2.83 -22.97
CA LEU A 78 -2.42 -3.39 -21.79
C LEU A 78 -3.39 -3.50 -20.61
N ILE A 79 -3.16 -4.50 -19.76
CA ILE A 79 -4.00 -4.77 -18.58
C ILE A 79 -3.20 -4.60 -17.28
N TYR A 80 -3.89 -4.22 -16.21
CA TYR A 80 -3.29 -4.24 -14.88
C TYR A 80 -3.18 -5.67 -14.35
N ARG A 81 -2.01 -6.04 -13.82
CA ARG A 81 -1.77 -7.29 -13.12
C ARG A 81 -1.19 -7.09 -11.73
N LYS A 82 -1.40 -8.09 -10.88
CA LYS A 82 -0.73 -8.16 -9.57
C LYS A 82 0.76 -8.36 -9.78
N ILE A 83 1.56 -7.57 -9.07
CA ILE A 83 3.02 -7.68 -9.13
C ILE A 83 3.46 -9.03 -8.57
N ARG A 84 4.27 -9.75 -9.36
CA ARG A 84 4.87 -11.03 -8.93
C ARG A 84 5.66 -10.84 -7.63
N GLY A 85 5.48 -11.76 -6.69
CA GLY A 85 6.14 -11.73 -5.38
C GLY A 85 5.46 -10.87 -4.30
N LYS A 86 4.49 -10.02 -4.68
CA LYS A 86 3.66 -9.26 -3.73
C LYS A 86 2.38 -9.96 -3.27
N GLY A 87 1.97 -11.04 -3.94
CA GLY A 87 0.75 -11.79 -3.58
C GLY A 87 0.74 -12.41 -2.17
N LYS A 88 1.85 -12.37 -1.43
CA LYS A 88 1.90 -12.77 0.00
C LYS A 88 1.60 -11.62 0.97
N TYR A 89 1.46 -10.39 0.45
CA TYR A 89 1.19 -9.15 1.17
C TYR A 89 -0.10 -8.46 0.70
N LEU A 90 -0.69 -8.95 -0.41
CA LEU A 90 -1.94 -8.50 -1.02
C LEU A 90 -2.96 -9.63 -0.93
#